data_AF-A0A944DT02-F1
#
_entry.id   AF-A0A944DT02-F1
#
_cell.length_a   1.000
_cell.length_b   1.000
_cell.length_c   1.000
_cell.angle_alpha   90.00
_cell.angle_beta   90.00
_cell.angle_gamma   90.00
#
_symmetry.space_group_name_H-M   'P 1'
#
loop_
_entity.id
_entity.type
_entity.pdbx_description
1 polymer ?
#
loop_
_entity_poly.entity_id
_entity_poly.type
_entity_poly.pdbx_seq_one_letter_code
_entity_poly.pdbx_strand_id
1 'polypeptide(L)'
;MTKVVDLYFKLLKLLIVLCMVAMIVLVFGNVVLRYAFNSGISVSEELSRWFFVWMIFLGALVALKDRAHLGLDSLVKRLPPTGKRICLVIGHLLMLYICWLIFSGSWQQAVINLEVVAPASGLSMALFYAAGLVFGASAAAILVYELYLALFGKLRDDEMVMVKDNDAAEASAHNPIKSTRP
;
A
#
# COMPACT_ATOMS: atom_id res chain seq x y z
N MET A 1 -18.80 9.50 -2.03
CA MET A 1 -17.39 9.50 -1.57
C MET A 1 -16.71 8.14 -1.80
N THR A 2 -17.34 7.01 -1.50
CA THR A 2 -16.76 5.66 -1.69
C THR A 2 -16.38 5.33 -3.14
N LYS A 3 -17.27 5.58 -4.11
CA LYS A 3 -17.02 5.24 -5.54
C LYS A 3 -15.73 5.85 -6.13
N VAL A 4 -15.41 7.09 -5.77
CA VAL A 4 -14.19 7.78 -6.27
C VAL A 4 -12.94 7.19 -5.65
N VAL A 5 -12.97 6.93 -4.34
CA VAL A 5 -11.87 6.29 -3.62
C VAL A 5 -11.67 4.86 -4.15
N ASP A 6 -12.74 4.10 -4.34
CA ASP A 6 -12.64 2.72 -4.86
C ASP A 6 -12.14 2.68 -6.31
N LEU A 7 -12.52 3.65 -7.13
CA LEU A 7 -11.97 3.81 -8.48
C LEU A 7 -10.46 4.13 -8.41
N TYR A 8 -10.05 5.04 -7.53
CA TYR A 8 -8.64 5.37 -7.33
C TYR A 8 -7.81 4.12 -6.97
N PHE A 9 -8.27 3.32 -6.01
CA PHE A 9 -7.57 2.09 -5.64
C PHE A 9 -7.59 1.01 -6.73
N LYS A 10 -8.65 0.93 -7.54
CA LYS A 10 -8.65 0.06 -8.73
C LYS A 10 -7.59 0.49 -9.74
N LEU A 11 -7.44 1.81 -9.97
CA LEU A 11 -6.39 2.34 -10.84
C LEU A 11 -4.99 2.06 -10.28
N LEU A 12 -4.78 2.23 -8.97
CA LEU A 12 -3.51 1.88 -8.31
C LEU A 12 -3.18 0.39 -8.48
N LYS A 13 -4.14 -0.51 -8.24
CA LYS A 13 -3.97 -1.95 -8.44
C LYS A 13 -3.65 -2.29 -9.89
N LEU A 14 -4.33 -1.66 -10.85
CA LEU A 14 -4.04 -1.82 -12.27
C LEU A 14 -2.61 -1.37 -12.60
N LEU A 15 -2.17 -0.23 -12.05
CA LEU A 15 -0.83 0.31 -12.28
C LEU A 15 0.26 -0.60 -11.68
N ILE A 16 0.02 -1.18 -10.50
CA ILE A 16 0.91 -2.18 -9.90
C ILE A 16 1.07 -3.40 -10.83
N VAL A 17 -0.05 -3.95 -11.33
CA VAL A 17 -0.03 -5.10 -12.25
C VAL A 17 0.73 -4.74 -13.54
N LEU A 18 0.49 -3.55 -14.09
CA LEU A 18 1.19 -3.09 -15.29
C LEU A 18 2.70 -2.95 -15.06
N CYS A 19 3.12 -2.34 -13.94
CA CYS A 19 4.52 -2.25 -13.56
C CYS A 19 5.15 -3.65 -13.40
N MET A 20 4.43 -4.60 -12.81
CA MET A 20 4.90 -5.96 -12.62
C MET A 20 5.11 -6.68 -13.95
N VAL A 21 4.13 -6.63 -14.85
CA VAL A 21 4.24 -7.23 -16.18
C VAL A 21 5.35 -6.57 -16.99
N ALA A 22 5.44 -5.24 -16.97
CA ALA A 22 6.51 -4.51 -17.66
C ALA A 22 7.90 -4.91 -17.14
N MET A 23 8.07 -5.03 -15.83
CA MET A 23 9.31 -5.49 -15.21
C MET A 23 9.68 -6.91 -15.65
N ILE A 24 8.71 -7.84 -15.66
CA ILE A 24 8.92 -9.22 -16.11
C ILE A 24 9.37 -9.24 -17.58
N VAL A 25 8.66 -8.53 -18.46
CA VAL A 25 8.98 -8.48 -19.89
C VAL A 25 10.36 -7.87 -20.14
N LEU A 26 10.72 -6.80 -19.43
CA LEU A 26 12.04 -6.18 -19.54
C LEU A 26 13.15 -7.15 -19.12
N VAL A 27 13.07 -7.70 -17.90
CA VAL A 27 14.12 -8.59 -17.36
C VAL A 27 14.23 -9.86 -18.18
N PHE A 28 13.11 -10.49 -18.53
CA PHE A 28 13.09 -11.69 -19.35
C PHE A 28 13.59 -11.41 -20.78
N GLY A 29 13.12 -10.33 -21.39
CA GLY A 29 13.56 -9.91 -22.73
C GLY A 29 15.07 -9.65 -22.76
N ASN A 30 15.61 -9.00 -21.74
CA ASN A 30 17.05 -8.76 -21.63
C ASN A 30 17.86 -10.06 -21.47
N VAL A 31 17.34 -11.03 -20.71
CA VAL A 31 17.94 -12.37 -20.60
C VAL A 31 17.94 -13.09 -21.95
N VAL A 32 16.82 -13.12 -22.65
CA VAL A 32 16.72 -13.75 -23.98
C VAL A 32 17.67 -13.08 -24.97
N LEU A 33 17.72 -11.75 -25.01
CA LEU A 33 18.60 -11.02 -25.92
C LEU A 33 20.08 -11.36 -25.66
N ARG A 34 20.45 -11.42 -24.37
CA ARG A 34 21.82 -11.69 -23.96
C ARG A 34 22.28 -13.09 -24.34
N TYR A 35 21.42 -14.10 -24.19
CA TYR A 35 21.79 -15.49 -24.47
C TYR A 35 21.55 -15.92 -25.92
N ALA A 36 20.52 -15.38 -26.59
CA ALA A 36 20.20 -15.76 -27.97
C ALA A 36 20.91 -14.89 -29.02
N PHE A 37 21.10 -13.60 -28.74
CA PHE A 37 21.66 -12.63 -29.69
C PHE A 37 23.01 -12.05 -29.24
N ASN A 38 23.56 -12.52 -28.11
CA ASN A 38 24.80 -12.03 -27.52
C ASN A 38 24.85 -10.50 -27.33
N SER A 39 23.67 -9.87 -27.16
CA SER A 39 23.47 -8.43 -27.04
C SER A 39 22.54 -8.13 -25.86
N GLY A 40 22.72 -7.01 -25.16
CA GLY A 40 21.95 -6.68 -23.96
C GLY A 40 21.38 -5.26 -23.98
N ILE A 41 20.28 -5.05 -23.26
CA ILE A 41 19.64 -3.76 -23.08
C ILE A 41 20.00 -3.23 -21.68
N SER A 42 21.00 -2.35 -21.58
CA SER A 42 21.43 -1.76 -20.31
C SER A 42 20.30 -0.99 -19.60
N VAL A 43 19.37 -0.42 -20.38
CA VAL A 43 18.18 0.29 -19.89
C VAL A 43 17.22 -0.63 -19.12
N SER A 44 17.19 -1.93 -19.46
CA SER A 44 16.27 -2.89 -18.85
C SER A 44 16.50 -3.03 -17.35
N GLU A 45 17.76 -3.06 -16.92
CA GLU A 45 18.10 -3.21 -15.51
C GLU A 45 17.67 -1.97 -14.72
N GLU A 46 17.90 -0.79 -15.27
CA GLU A 46 17.53 0.47 -14.64
C GLU A 46 16.00 0.65 -14.55
N LEU A 47 15.26 0.47 -15.65
CA LEU A 47 13.81 0.58 -15.66
C LEU A 47 13.13 -0.46 -14.77
N SER A 48 13.67 -1.67 -14.69
CA SER A 48 13.14 -2.71 -13.80
C SER A 48 13.20 -2.28 -12.32
N ARG A 49 14.29 -1.64 -11.89
CA ARG A 49 14.42 -1.06 -10.54
C ARG A 49 13.42 0.07 -10.31
N TRP A 50 13.17 0.89 -11.31
CA TRP A 50 12.21 1.99 -11.20
C TRP A 50 10.79 1.45 -11.02
N PHE A 51 10.36 0.50 -11.87
CA PHE A 51 9.06 -0.16 -11.71
C PHE A 51 8.95 -0.87 -10.37
N PHE A 52 10.01 -1.51 -9.88
CA PHE A 52 10.02 -2.14 -8.57
C PHE A 52 9.76 -1.15 -7.43
N VAL A 53 10.41 0.01 -7.43
CA VAL A 53 10.18 1.05 -6.41
C VAL A 53 8.76 1.61 -6.48
N TRP A 54 8.25 1.88 -7.67
CA TRP A 54 6.85 2.27 -7.86
C TRP A 54 5.89 1.22 -7.31
N MET A 55 6.12 -0.07 -7.60
CA MET A 55 5.29 -1.15 -7.07
C MET A 55 5.31 -1.23 -5.54
N ILE A 56 6.47 -1.07 -4.90
CA ILE A 56 6.57 -1.09 -3.43
C ILE A 56 5.72 0.01 -2.82
N PHE A 57 5.87 1.25 -3.30
CA PHE A 57 5.14 2.39 -2.76
C PHE A 57 3.62 2.29 -3.00
N LEU A 58 3.21 1.91 -4.21
CA LEU A 58 1.80 1.74 -4.52
C LEU A 58 1.20 0.54 -3.77
N GLY A 59 1.95 -0.55 -3.63
CA GLY A 59 1.54 -1.72 -2.86
C GLY A 59 1.38 -1.40 -1.37
N ALA A 60 2.31 -0.64 -0.80
CA ALA A 60 2.20 -0.13 0.57
C ALA A 60 0.97 0.77 0.76
N LEU A 61 0.63 1.61 -0.23
CA LEU A 61 -0.56 2.45 -0.20
C LEU A 61 -1.86 1.64 -0.21
N VAL A 62 -1.92 0.57 -1.02
CA VAL A 62 -3.06 -0.35 -1.04
C VAL A 62 -3.17 -1.09 0.29
N ALA A 63 -2.06 -1.58 0.85
CA ALA A 63 -2.03 -2.25 2.15
C ALA A 63 -2.45 -1.32 3.31
N LEU A 64 -2.14 -0.03 3.22
CA LEU A 64 -2.55 0.98 4.18
C LEU A 64 -4.09 1.13 4.22
N LYS A 65 -4.75 1.16 3.06
CA LYS A 65 -6.23 1.23 2.96
C LYS A 65 -6.91 0.04 3.61
N ASP A 66 -6.34 -1.16 3.46
CA ASP A 66 -6.89 -2.39 4.04
C ASP A 66 -6.65 -2.48 5.57
N ARG A 67 -6.25 -1.36 6.20
CA ARG A 67 -6.03 -1.17 7.64
C ARG A 67 -5.13 -2.24 8.25
N ALA A 68 -4.02 -2.54 7.58
CA ALA A 68 -3.02 -3.48 8.08
C ALA A 68 -2.19 -2.96 9.28
N HIS A 69 -2.77 -2.14 10.17
CA HIS A 69 -2.17 -1.78 11.47
C HIS A 69 -2.34 -2.88 12.53
N LEU A 70 -2.42 -4.13 12.08
CA LEU A 70 -2.64 -5.34 12.86
C LEU A 70 -1.73 -5.45 14.10
N GLY A 71 -0.52 -4.88 14.04
CA GLY A 71 0.42 -4.85 15.16
C GLY A 71 -0.04 -3.99 16.34
N LEU A 72 -0.65 -2.82 16.08
CA LEU A 72 -1.16 -1.96 17.14
C LEU A 72 -2.49 -2.48 17.70
N ASP A 73 -3.34 -3.08 16.86
CA ASP A 73 -4.66 -3.58 17.26
C ASP A 73 -4.59 -4.69 18.32
N SER A 74 -3.61 -5.59 18.21
CA SER A 74 -3.42 -6.67 19.20
C SER A 74 -3.01 -6.12 20.59
N LEU A 75 -2.14 -5.12 20.61
CA LEU A 75 -1.71 -4.46 21.83
C LEU A 75 -2.85 -3.62 22.43
N VAL A 76 -3.54 -2.82 21.61
CA VAL A 76 -4.67 -1.96 21.99
C VAL A 76 -5.82 -2.79 22.57
N LYS A 77 -6.09 -4.00 22.07
CA LYS A 77 -7.15 -4.87 22.60
C LYS A 77 -7.03 -5.15 24.11
N ARG A 78 -5.81 -5.18 24.66
CA ARG A 78 -5.53 -5.47 26.09
C ARG A 78 -5.62 -4.25 27.02
N LEU A 79 -5.77 -3.03 26.49
CA LEU A 79 -5.80 -1.81 27.30
C LEU A 79 -7.22 -1.44 27.80
N PRO A 80 -7.35 -0.65 28.88
CA PRO A 80 -8.63 -0.04 29.28
C PRO A 80 -9.13 0.97 28.24
N PRO A 81 -10.44 1.29 28.19
CA PRO A 81 -11.06 2.08 27.11
C PRO A 81 -10.39 3.44 26.85
N THR A 82 -9.94 4.12 27.91
CA THR A 82 -9.20 5.40 27.79
C THR A 82 -7.81 5.21 27.18
N GLY A 83 -7.10 4.14 27.58
CA GLY A 83 -5.79 3.79 27.03
C GLY A 83 -5.86 3.39 25.56
N LYS A 84 -6.94 2.72 25.14
CA LYS A 84 -7.18 2.38 23.73
C LYS A 84 -7.24 3.62 22.84
N ARG A 85 -8.03 4.63 23.25
CA ARG A 85 -8.19 5.87 22.47
C ARG A 85 -6.87 6.64 22.36
N ILE A 86 -6.13 6.77 23.46
CA ILE A 86 -4.84 7.48 23.46
C ILE A 86 -3.84 6.78 22.55
N CYS A 87 -3.72 5.46 22.65
CA CYS A 87 -2.81 4.67 21.84
C CYS A 87 -3.15 4.76 20.34
N LEU A 88 -4.43 4.72 19.99
CA LEU A 88 -4.90 4.88 18.62
C LEU A 88 -4.55 6.26 18.04
N VAL A 89 -4.80 7.33 18.81
CA VAL A 89 -4.48 8.72 18.39
C VAL A 89 -2.97 8.90 18.21
N ILE A 90 -2.17 8.42 19.17
CA ILE A 90 -0.70 8.48 19.08
C ILE A 90 -0.20 7.69 17.86
N GLY A 91 -0.75 6.49 17.61
CA GLY A 91 -0.39 5.68 16.45
C GLY A 91 -0.66 6.39 15.13
N HIS A 92 -1.82 7.04 14.99
CA HIS A 92 -2.16 7.83 13.80
C HIS A 92 -1.25 9.04 13.64
N LEU A 93 -0.95 9.77 14.73
CA LEU A 93 -0.03 10.91 14.69
C LEU A 93 1.39 10.50 14.30
N LEU A 94 1.89 9.39 14.85
CA LEU A 94 3.20 8.86 14.51
C LEU A 94 3.26 8.45 13.03
N MET A 95 2.20 7.80 12.53
CA MET A 95 2.16 7.41 11.13
C MET A 95 2.06 8.61 10.19
N LEU A 96 1.29 9.64 10.56
CA LEU A 96 1.22 10.89 9.82
C LEU A 96 2.58 11.58 9.77
N TYR A 97 3.33 11.55 10.88
CA TYR A 97 4.70 12.05 10.94
C TYR A 97 5.65 11.27 10.00
N ILE A 98 5.56 9.93 9.97
CA ILE A 98 6.35 9.11 9.03
C ILE A 98 5.98 9.44 7.58
N CYS A 99 4.70 9.61 7.26
CA CYS A 99 4.26 10.00 5.91
C CYS A 99 4.80 11.38 5.53
N TRP A 100 4.83 12.32 6.47
CA TRP A 100 5.44 13.63 6.27
C TRP A 100 6.95 13.54 6.00
N LEU A 101 7.69 12.71 6.76
CA LEU A 101 9.12 12.49 6.52
C LEU A 101 9.38 11.90 5.12
N ILE A 102 8.60 10.91 4.70
CA ILE A 102 8.71 10.32 3.36
C ILE A 102 8.39 11.37 2.29
N PHE A 103 7.32 12.14 2.45
CA PHE A 103 6.92 13.16 1.48
C PHE A 103 7.97 14.26 1.34
N SER A 104 8.40 14.85 2.45
CA SER A 104 9.40 15.93 2.48
C SER A 104 10.78 15.47 1.98
N GLY A 105 11.23 14.28 2.40
CA GLY A 105 12.49 13.71 1.93
C GLY A 105 12.45 13.40 0.43
N SER A 106 11.34 12.81 -0.05
CA SER A 106 11.19 12.52 -1.48
C SER A 106 11.07 13.80 -2.31
N TRP A 107 10.40 14.84 -1.80
CA TRP A 107 10.32 16.15 -2.45
C TRP A 107 11.69 16.79 -2.62
N GLN A 108 12.49 16.86 -1.55
CA GLN A 108 13.84 17.41 -1.60
C GLN A 108 14.70 16.63 -2.61
N GLN A 109 14.61 15.30 -2.57
CA GLN A 109 15.38 14.46 -3.46
C GLN A 109 14.94 14.58 -4.92
N ALA A 110 13.64 14.74 -5.18
CA ALA A 110 13.12 15.00 -6.53
C ALA A 110 13.65 16.33 -7.07
N VAL A 111 13.64 17.40 -6.25
CA VAL A 111 14.13 18.73 -6.66
C VAL A 111 15.63 18.71 -6.97
N ILE A 112 16.44 18.07 -6.12
CA ILE A 112 17.89 17.95 -6.34
C ILE A 112 18.20 17.17 -7.63
N ASN A 113 17.39 16.15 -7.94
CA ASN A 113 17.62 15.24 -9.05
C ASN A 113 16.79 15.58 -10.31
N LEU A 114 16.23 16.79 -10.41
CA LEU A 114 15.49 17.23 -11.60
C LEU A 114 16.37 17.23 -12.85
N GLU A 115 17.58 17.76 -12.72
CA GLU A 115 18.56 17.89 -13.81
C GLU A 115 19.46 16.65 -13.97
N VAL A 116 19.37 15.71 -13.02
CA VAL A 116 20.15 14.46 -13.05
C VAL A 116 19.41 13.43 -13.88
N VAL A 117 20.05 13.01 -14.97
CA VAL A 117 19.51 11.98 -15.86
C VAL A 117 20.13 10.61 -15.59
N ALA A 118 19.30 9.59 -15.75
CA ALA A 118 19.67 8.19 -15.76
C ALA A 118 20.75 7.88 -16.80
N PRO A 119 21.88 7.24 -16.42
CA PRO A 119 22.98 6.97 -17.34
C PRO A 119 22.61 6.05 -18.51
N ALA A 120 21.72 5.07 -18.30
CA ALA A 120 21.32 4.17 -19.37
C ALA A 120 20.08 4.68 -20.11
N SER A 121 19.05 5.13 -19.37
CA SER A 121 17.76 5.52 -19.99
C SER A 121 17.67 6.99 -20.43
N GLY A 122 18.51 7.87 -19.92
CA GLY A 122 18.42 9.33 -20.15
C GLY A 122 17.20 10.00 -19.49
N LEU A 123 16.39 9.25 -18.73
CA LEU A 123 15.22 9.77 -18.04
C LEU A 123 15.61 10.54 -16.78
N SER A 124 14.84 11.57 -16.42
CA SER A 124 15.07 12.31 -15.18
C SER A 124 14.87 11.42 -13.96
N MET A 125 15.84 11.43 -13.04
CA MET A 125 15.78 10.72 -11.77
C MET A 125 14.67 11.24 -10.85
N ALA A 126 14.10 12.43 -11.12
CA ALA A 126 12.92 12.92 -10.41
C ALA A 126 11.73 11.95 -10.47
N LEU A 127 11.56 11.22 -11.58
CA LEU A 127 10.49 10.21 -11.73
C LEU A 127 10.65 9.03 -10.77
N PHE A 128 11.87 8.69 -10.41
CA PHE A 128 12.15 7.65 -9.42
C PHE A 128 11.68 8.09 -8.02
N TYR A 129 11.97 9.34 -7.65
CA TYR A 129 11.58 9.90 -6.36
C TYR A 129 10.11 10.29 -6.27
N ALA A 130 9.45 10.53 -7.41
CA ALA A 130 8.01 10.82 -7.50
C ALA A 130 7.14 9.73 -6.87
N ALA A 131 7.57 8.46 -6.87
CA ALA A 131 6.86 7.36 -6.22
C ALA A 131 6.63 7.64 -4.72
N GLY A 132 7.66 8.17 -4.04
CA GLY A 132 7.60 8.53 -2.63
C GLY A 132 6.69 9.74 -2.36
N LEU A 133 6.64 10.71 -3.27
CA LEU A 133 5.70 11.85 -3.18
C LEU A 133 4.25 11.36 -3.29
N VAL A 134 3.95 10.54 -4.29
CA VAL A 134 2.60 9.99 -4.52
C VAL A 134 2.14 9.18 -3.31
N PHE A 135 3.02 8.33 -2.77
CA PHE A 135 2.74 7.58 -1.55
C PHE A 135 2.50 8.51 -0.37
N GLY A 136 3.42 9.43 -0.07
CA GLY A 136 3.34 10.29 1.11
C GLY A 136 2.08 11.17 1.12
N ALA A 137 1.72 11.75 -0.03
CA ALA A 137 0.51 12.55 -0.17
C ALA A 137 -0.76 11.71 0.00
N SER A 138 -0.82 10.54 -0.66
CA SER A 138 -2.00 9.67 -0.61
C SER A 138 -2.19 9.03 0.77
N ALA A 139 -1.11 8.56 1.39
CA ALA A 139 -1.11 7.95 2.71
C ALA A 139 -1.51 8.97 3.78
N ALA A 140 -0.96 10.19 3.72
CA ALA A 140 -1.37 11.26 4.63
C ALA A 140 -2.85 11.60 4.48
N ALA A 141 -3.38 11.69 3.27
CA ALA A 141 -4.81 11.95 3.04
C ALA A 141 -5.71 10.86 3.64
N ILE A 142 -5.33 9.58 3.51
CA ILE A 142 -6.05 8.45 4.12
C ILE A 142 -6.00 8.57 5.65
N LEU A 143 -4.82 8.73 6.22
CA LEU A 143 -4.64 8.78 7.68
C LEU A 143 -5.35 9.97 8.32
N VAL A 144 -5.38 11.13 7.66
CA VAL A 144 -6.15 12.29 8.12
C VAL A 144 -7.65 12.00 8.11
N TYR A 145 -8.16 11.34 7.07
CA TYR A 145 -9.56 10.92 7.02
C TYR A 145 -9.91 9.92 8.14
N GLU A 146 -9.02 8.97 8.40
CA GLU A 146 -9.18 7.99 9.48
C GLU A 146 -9.13 8.63 10.87
N LEU A 147 -8.19 9.56 11.08
CA LEU A 147 -8.08 10.32 12.32
C LEU A 147 -9.30 11.22 12.55
N TYR A 148 -9.79 11.88 11.49
CA TYR A 148 -11.02 12.67 11.55
C TYR A 148 -12.22 11.80 11.94
N LEU A 149 -12.36 10.62 11.32
CA LEU A 149 -13.43 9.68 11.66
C LEU A 149 -13.33 9.18 13.11
N ALA A 150 -12.12 8.91 13.59
CA ALA A 150 -11.84 8.47 14.96
C ALA A 150 -12.15 9.56 16.00
N LEU A 151 -11.83 10.83 15.70
CA LEU A 151 -12.08 11.97 16.60
C LEU A 151 -13.55 12.38 16.66
N PHE A 152 -14.26 12.37 15.52
CA PHE A 152 -15.66 12.81 15.43
C PHE A 152 -16.68 11.68 15.65
N GLY A 153 -16.25 10.50 16.10
CA GLY A 153 -17.14 9.51 16.72
C GLY A 153 -18.12 8.80 15.78
N LYS A 154 -17.91 8.83 14.47
CA LYS A 154 -18.73 8.07 13.49
C LYS A 154 -18.28 6.62 13.30
N LEU A 155 -17.64 6.03 14.31
CA LEU A 155 -17.49 4.57 14.45
C LEU A 155 -18.56 4.06 15.40
N ARG A 156 -19.82 4.14 14.94
CA ARG A 156 -20.98 3.53 15.60
C ARG A 156 -21.52 2.48 14.63
N ASP A 157 -21.33 1.23 15.00
CA ASP A 157 -22.03 0.03 14.52
C ASP A 157 -21.67 -0.67 13.19
N ASP A 158 -20.92 -0.11 12.23
CA ASP A 158 -20.70 -0.84 10.95
C ASP A 158 -19.60 -1.92 10.96
N GLU A 159 -18.63 -1.88 11.89
CA GLU A 159 -17.58 -2.92 11.99
C GLU A 159 -18.00 -4.16 12.80
N MET A 160 -19.08 -4.07 13.60
CA MET A 160 -19.62 -5.23 14.34
C MET A 160 -20.43 -6.18 13.45
N VAL A 161 -20.72 -5.81 12.19
CA VAL A 161 -21.47 -6.65 11.24
C VAL A 161 -20.53 -7.61 10.49
N MET A 162 -19.31 -7.18 10.12
CA MET A 162 -18.38 -8.02 9.35
C MET A 162 -17.74 -9.17 10.15
N VAL A 163 -17.60 -9.03 11.48
CA VAL A 163 -17.13 -10.13 12.34
C VAL A 163 -18.26 -11.14 12.59
N LYS A 164 -19.52 -10.68 12.69
CA LYS A 164 -20.68 -11.58 12.87
C LYS A 164 -20.93 -12.46 11.67
N ASP A 165 -20.73 -11.96 10.45
CA ASP A 165 -20.96 -12.76 9.24
C ASP A 165 -19.90 -13.85 9.05
N ASN A 166 -18.63 -13.59 9.41
CA ASN A 166 -17.58 -14.63 9.34
C ASN A 166 -17.75 -15.69 10.43
N ASP A 167 -18.07 -15.28 11.67
CA ASP A 167 -18.31 -16.23 12.77
C ASP A 167 -19.59 -17.07 12.53
N ALA A 168 -20.63 -16.51 11.89
CA ALA A 168 -21.83 -17.24 11.52
C ALA A 168 -21.60 -18.23 10.35
N ALA A 169 -20.76 -17.84 9.38
CA ALA A 169 -20.37 -18.73 8.29
C ALA A 169 -19.51 -19.91 8.80
N GLU A 170 -18.55 -19.65 9.69
CA GLU A 170 -17.69 -20.67 10.31
C GLU A 170 -18.46 -21.60 11.27
N ALA A 171 -19.42 -21.09 12.05
CA ALA A 171 -20.26 -21.91 12.92
C ALA A 171 -21.23 -22.82 12.15
N SER A 172 -21.68 -22.41 10.95
CA SER A 172 -22.54 -23.24 10.11
C SER A 172 -21.80 -24.38 9.38
N ALA A 173 -20.51 -24.18 9.10
CA ALA A 173 -19.68 -25.17 8.40
C ALA A 173 -19.15 -26.29 9.32
N HIS A 174 -19.13 -26.07 10.64
CA HIS A 174 -18.54 -27.01 11.61
C HIS A 174 -19.53 -28.01 12.26
N ASN A 175 -20.78 -28.10 11.81
CA ASN A 175 -21.70 -29.13 12.31
C ASN A 175 -22.07 -30.17 11.24
N PRO A 176 -21.22 -31.17 10.98
CA PRO A 176 -21.63 -32.32 10.19
C PRO A 176 -22.52 -33.23 11.05
N ILE A 177 -23.84 -33.05 10.90
CA ILE A 177 -24.84 -34.12 10.92
C ILE A 177 -24.78 -35.04 12.16
N LYS A 178 -25.46 -34.63 13.24
CA LYS A 178 -26.06 -35.58 14.19
C LYS A 178 -27.34 -36.14 13.57
N SER A 179 -27.22 -37.20 12.77
CA SER A 179 -28.37 -38.00 12.32
C SER A 179 -27.94 -39.35 11.76
N THR A 180 -27.55 -40.27 12.63
CA THR A 180 -27.69 -41.71 12.35
C THR A 180 -28.18 -42.45 13.58
N ARG A 181 -29.30 -43.17 13.39
CA ARG A 181 -29.93 -44.25 14.18
C ARG A 181 -31.00 -43.91 15.21
N PRO A 182 -32.00 -44.80 15.41
CA PRO A 182 -32.04 -46.24 15.08
C PRO A 182 -32.41 -46.58 13.64
#